data_AF-A0A2V8K1Y4-F1
#
_entry.id   AF-A0A2V8K1Y4-F1
#
_cell.length_a   1.000
_cell.length_b   1.000
_cell.length_c   1.000
_cell.angle_alpha   90.00
_cell.angle_beta   90.00
_cell.angle_gamma   90.00
#
_symmetry.space_group_name_H-M   'P 1'
#
loop_
_entity.id
_entity.type
_entity.pdbx_description
1 polymer ?
#
loop_
_entity_poly.entity_id
_entity_poly.type
_entity_poly.pdbx_seq_one_letter_code
_entity_poly.pdbx_strand_id
1 'polypeptide(L)' 'MFSKETEDQFKHLLSIYPRKRSALIPMLLLAQKEDGYIKPKTIEYVARYLDMHPSEVDSIMSFYTLLRR' A
#
# COMPACT_ATOMS: atom_id res chain seq x y z
N MET A 1 -11.49 -3.65 3.59
CA MET A 1 -11.06 -3.65 4.99
C MET A 1 -10.14 -4.83 5.08
N PHE A 2 -8.87 -4.62 5.42
CA PHE A 2 -7.85 -5.69 5.38
C PHE A 2 -8.04 -6.64 6.55
N SER A 3 -7.55 -7.86 6.40
CA SER A 3 -7.45 -8.81 7.51
C SER A 3 -6.58 -8.24 8.63
N LYS A 4 -6.83 -8.71 9.86
CA LYS A 4 -6.06 -8.28 11.03
C LYS A 4 -4.55 -8.55 10.87
N GLU A 5 -4.20 -9.66 10.20
CA GLU A 5 -2.81 -10.02 9.91
C GLU A 5 -2.14 -8.98 9.00
N THR A 6 -2.81 -8.55 7.94
CA THR A 6 -2.29 -7.53 7.02
C THR A 6 -2.14 -6.17 7.69
N GLU A 7 -3.09 -5.79 8.55
CA GLU A 7 -2.98 -4.54 9.32
C GLU A 7 -1.78 -4.55 10.28
N ASP A 8 -1.50 -5.68 10.93
CA ASP A 8 -0.34 -5.82 11.81
C ASP A 8 0.97 -5.77 11.00
N GLN A 9 0.99 -6.37 9.81
CA GLN A 9 2.12 -6.24 8.89
C GLN A 9 2.33 -4.80 8.41
N PHE A 10 1.26 -4.04 8.13
CA PHE A 10 1.39 -2.62 7.78
C PHE A 10 2.01 -1.80 8.90
N LYS A 11 1.59 -2.02 10.15
CA LYS A 11 2.20 -1.37 11.32
C LYS A 11 3.67 -1.76 11.47
N HIS A 12 4.00 -3.02 11.24
CA HIS A 12 5.39 -3.48 11.29
C HIS A 12 6.25 -2.79 10.22
N LEU A 13 5.78 -2.71 8.97
CA LEU A 13 6.49 -2.00 7.90
C LEU A 13 6.73 -0.53 8.28
N LEU A 14 5.72 0.16 8.81
CA LEU A 14 5.88 1.53 9.29
C LEU A 14 6.93 1.68 10.40
N SER A 15 7.10 0.67 11.25
CA SER A 15 8.11 0.70 12.31
C SER A 15 9.55 0.54 11.77
N ILE A 16 9.71 -0.14 10.63
CA ILE A 16 11.02 -0.43 10.03
C ILE A 16 11.47 0.72 9.12
N TYR A 17 10.54 1.33 8.38
CA TYR A 17 10.88 2.37 7.42
C TYR A 17 10.92 3.76 8.08
N PRO A 18 12.06 4.47 8.06
CA PRO A 18 12.18 5.81 8.65
C PRO A 18 11.35 6.87 7.91
N ARG A 19 10.91 6.58 6.68
CA ARG A 19 10.02 7.41 5.89
C ARG A 19 8.79 6.60 5.49
N LYS A 20 7.59 7.09 5.83
CA LYS A 20 6.31 6.43 5.48
C LYS A 20 6.20 6.10 3.99
N ARG A 21 6.60 7.04 3.13
CA ARG A 21 6.61 6.87 1.67
C ARG A 21 7.42 5.67 1.19
N SER A 22 8.49 5.30 1.89
CA SER A 22 9.31 4.13 1.54
C SER A 22 8.59 2.81 1.80
N ALA A 23 7.58 2.80 2.66
CA ALA A 23 6.73 1.63 2.92
C ALA A 23 5.62 1.43 1.87
N LEU A 24 5.47 2.32 0.90
CA LEU A 24 4.37 2.27 -0.08
C LEU A 24 4.37 0.98 -0.91
N ILE A 25 5.49 0.66 -1.55
CA ILE A 25 5.59 -0.54 -2.38
C ILE A 25 5.34 -1.82 -1.58
N PRO A 26 6.00 -2.06 -0.43
CA PRO A 26 5.72 -3.28 0.34
C PRO A 26 4.27 -3.34 0.86
N MET A 27 3.65 -2.20 1.22
CA MET A 27 2.22 -2.20 1.59
C MET A 27 1.31 -2.56 0.42
N LEU A 28 1.57 -2.02 -0.78
CA LEU A 28 0.78 -2.34 -1.96
C LEU A 28 0.94 -3.81 -2.38
N LEU A 29 2.14 -4.39 -2.22
CA LEU A 29 2.38 -5.81 -2.47
C LEU A 29 1.59 -6.71 -1.50
N LEU A 30 1.55 -6.34 -0.22
CA LEU A 30 0.76 -7.05 0.78
C LEU A 30 -0.74 -6.95 0.48
N ALA A 31 -1.23 -5.75 0.14
CA ALA A 31 -2.62 -5.56 -0.24
C ALA A 31 -2.99 -6.38 -1.48
N GLN A 32 -2.11 -6.41 -2.49
CA GLN A 32 -2.29 -7.24 -3.68
C GLN A 32 -2.25 -8.74 -3.37
N LYS A 33 -1.44 -9.17 -2.39
CA LYS A 33 -1.39 -10.58 -1.98
C LYS A 33 -2.70 -11.04 -1.34
N GLU A 34 -3.37 -10.17 -0.59
CA GLU A 34 -4.65 -10.46 0.05
C GLU A 34 -5.81 -10.45 -0.94
N ASP A 35 -5.91 -9.41 -1.78
CA ASP A 35 -7.05 -9.21 -2.69
C ASP A 35 -6.82 -9.79 -4.12
N GLY A 36 -5.61 -10.25 -4.44
CA GLY A 36 -5.17 -10.68 -5.77
C GLY A 36 -4.80 -9.55 -6.74
N TYR A 37 -5.40 -8.36 -6.54
CA TYR A 37 -5.22 -7.14 -7.34
C TYR A 37 -5.50 -5.88 -6.49
N ILE A 38 -5.03 -4.72 -6.94
CA ILE A 38 -5.17 -3.47 -6.21
C ILE A 38 -6.42 -2.70 -6.66
N LYS A 39 -7.42 -2.70 -5.78
CA LYS A 39 -8.67 -1.96 -5.97
C LYS A 39 -8.48 -0.46 -5.73
N PRO A 40 -9.32 0.43 -6.33
CA PRO A 40 -9.28 1.87 -6.03
C PRO A 40 -9.42 2.20 -4.53
N LYS A 41 -10.27 1.45 -3.82
CA LYS A 41 -10.43 1.59 -2.36
C LYS A 41 -9.14 1.28 -1.58
N THR A 42 -8.32 0.37 -2.10
CA THR A 42 -7.00 0.04 -1.51
C THR A 42 -6.05 1.21 -1.66
N ILE A 43 -6.04 1.87 -2.82
CA ILE A 43 -5.24 3.08 -3.06
C ILE A 43 -5.59 4.16 -2.05
N GLU A 44 -6.88 4.47 -1.88
CA GLU A 44 -7.34 5.47 -0.91
C GLU A 44 -7.01 5.10 0.54
N TYR A 45 -7.07 3.81 0.89
CA TYR A 45 -6.72 3.35 2.23
C TYR A 45 -5.22 3.51 2.49
N VAL A 46 -4.37 3.01 1.59
CA VAL A 46 -2.91 3.07 1.73
C VAL A 46 -2.42 4.51 1.68
N ALA A 47 -2.99 5.35 0.81
CA ALA A 47 -2.70 6.78 0.75
C ALA A 47 -2.97 7.47 2.08
N ARG A 48 -4.16 7.27 2.68
CA ARG A 48 -4.47 7.80 4.02
C ARG A 48 -3.55 7.25 5.10
N TYR A 49 -3.21 5.97 5.03
CA TYR A 49 -2.36 5.31 6.02
C TYR A 49 -0.92 5.85 6.01
N LEU A 50 -0.41 6.17 4.82
CA LEU A 50 0.94 6.70 4.61
C LEU A 50 1.01 8.23 4.64
N ASP A 51 -0.12 8.91 4.80
CA ASP A 51 -0.25 10.36 4.74
C ASP A 51 0.23 10.92 3.38
N MET A 52 -0.27 10.31 2.30
CA MET A 52 0.05 10.61 0.91
C MET A 52 -1.22 10.92 0.11
N HIS A 53 -1.07 11.63 -1.01
CA HIS A 53 -2.19 11.85 -1.92
C HIS A 53 -2.49 10.59 -2.74
N PRO A 54 -3.77 10.18 -2.94
CA PRO A 54 -4.12 9.01 -3.75
C PRO A 54 -3.54 9.06 -5.17
N SER A 55 -3.50 10.24 -5.79
CA SER A 55 -2.89 10.43 -7.13
C SER A 55 -1.40 10.14 -7.16
N GLU A 56 -0.69 10.36 -6.05
CA GLU A 56 0.73 10.04 -5.97
C GLU A 56 0.94 8.52 -5.90
N VAL A 57 0.07 7.82 -5.16
CA VAL A 57 0.06 6.35 -5.11
C VAL A 57 -0.27 5.76 -6.47
N ASP A 58 -1.28 6.28 -7.17
CA ASP A 58 -1.69 5.83 -8.50
C ASP A 58 -0.59 6.09 -9.56
N SER A 59 0.08 7.24 -9.47
CA SER A 59 1.25 7.55 -10.29
C SER A 59 2.37 6.52 -10.05
N ILE A 60 2.72 6.26 -8.80
CA ILE A 60 3.75 5.28 -8.45
C ILE A 60 3.35 3.87 -8.94
N MET A 61 2.11 3.45 -8.73
CA MET A 61 1.62 2.16 -9.24
C MET A 61 1.82 2.01 -10.74
N SER A 62 1.56 3.06 -11.51
CA SER A 62 1.72 3.05 -12.95
C SER A 62 3.18 2.86 -13.40
N PHE A 63 4.16 3.24 -12.57
CA PHE A 63 5.58 3.01 -12.85
C PHE A 63 6.05 1.59 -12.51
N TYR A 64 5.39 0.90 -11.57
CA TYR A 64 5.80 -0.43 -11.12
C TYR A 64 4.93 -1.52 -11.77
N THR A 65 5.45 -2.14 -12.83
CA THR A 65 4.78 -3.23 -13.58
C THR A 65 4.46 -4.48 -12.74
N LEU A 66 5.10 -4.63 -11.58
CA LEU A 66 4.81 -5.70 -10.61
C LEU A 66 3.42 -5.55 -9.96
N LEU A 67 2.90 -4.33 -9.89
CA LEU A 67 1.61 -4.01 -9.29
C LEU A 67 0.52 -4.13 -10.35
N ARG A 68 -0.51 -4.92 -10.04
CA ARG A 68 -1.65 -5.22 -10.88
C ARG A 68 -2.89 -4.56 -10.29
N ARG A 69 -3.56 -3.79 -11.13
CA ARG A 69 -4.86 -3.17 -10.82
C ARG A 69 -6.00 -4.14 -11.08
#